data_AF-A0A384I2I8-F1
#
_entry.id   AF-A0A384I2I8-F1
#
_cell.length_a   1.000
_cell.length_b   1.000
_cell.length_c   1.000
_cell.angle_alpha   90.00
_cell.angle_beta   90.00
_cell.angle_gamma   90.00
#
_symmetry.space_group_name_H-M   'P 1'
#
loop_
_entity.id
_entity.type
_entity.pdbx_description
1 polymer ?
#
loop_
_entity_poly.entity_id
_entity_poly.type
_entity_poly.pdbx_seq_one_letter_code
_entity_poly.pdbx_strand_id
1 'polypeptide(L)'
;MTGHIESAQRILGPLSPGLLDTEDAQIAIIDCAAGPRDEVFARVKSRLDDEGNGLAVRCPAFEGHIIVVAPRPDPGAPEAPAVARLRTLVADNGLLSLGISPVLPVEEIGNGYSMAYDAIATARISPTRAATATGTPGLLEALDPAGARQWATALLSPVLGRRGGDQQLSTVGLGLEFEVSAASRILGIHRNTLSRRVRGMLQATGLDPDRTLDRISLSLALQIHALHGPAPRPAAGTVPGLAGLVDREPVTTWAAAALAPLRQDHTDRRTTDGGTLRAWAALDFRVDATARETGLYAATVRSHIRTAEGQLDWMLLSALPTGHLTTDEDAPRKQSGLRHLAVALQATPGSPPLRLPDPVHAGGEAPRP
;
A
#
# COMPACT_ATOMS: atom_id res chain seq x y z
N MET A 1 11.19 -5.26 4.14
CA MET A 1 12.57 -5.26 4.68
C MET A 1 12.82 -6.59 5.35
N THR A 2 13.95 -7.25 5.08
CA THR A 2 14.24 -8.65 5.47
C THR A 2 14.76 -8.83 6.91
N GLY A 3 14.55 -7.85 7.80
CA GLY A 3 14.75 -8.04 9.26
C GLY A 3 16.19 -8.23 9.75
N HIS A 4 17.22 -7.99 8.93
CA HIS A 4 18.62 -8.10 9.36
C HIS A 4 19.14 -6.82 10.02
N ILE A 5 18.55 -6.45 11.17
CA ILE A 5 18.74 -5.17 11.86
C ILE A 5 20.22 -4.95 12.24
N GLU A 6 20.88 -5.93 12.87
CA GLU A 6 22.28 -5.80 13.32
C GLU A 6 23.28 -5.64 12.15
N SER A 7 23.02 -6.33 11.03
CA SER A 7 23.85 -6.21 9.83
C SER A 7 23.64 -4.86 9.14
N ALA A 8 22.41 -4.35 9.14
CA ALA A 8 22.10 -3.03 8.64
C ALA A 8 22.78 -1.95 9.50
N GLN A 9 22.73 -2.06 10.84
CA GLN A 9 23.37 -1.13 11.76
C GLN A 9 24.89 -1.05 11.56
N ARG A 10 25.56 -2.20 11.43
CA ARG A 10 27.01 -2.27 11.21
C ARG A 10 27.47 -1.64 9.88
N ILE A 11 26.62 -1.71 8.85
CA ILE A 11 26.92 -1.16 7.52
C ILE A 11 26.54 0.32 7.45
N LEU A 12 25.43 0.73 8.08
CA LEU A 12 24.88 2.07 7.99
C LEU A 12 25.53 3.07 8.95
N GLY A 13 26.02 2.63 10.11
CA GLY A 13 26.65 3.52 11.10
C GLY A 13 27.73 4.45 10.52
N PRO A 14 28.69 3.93 9.73
CA PRO A 14 29.70 4.77 9.07
C PRO A 14 29.18 5.60 7.89
N LEU A 15 28.06 5.21 7.27
CA LEU A 15 27.54 5.81 6.05
C LEU A 15 26.53 6.93 6.31
N SER A 16 25.88 6.93 7.46
CA SER A 16 24.89 7.93 7.87
C SER A 16 24.88 8.09 9.39
N PRO A 17 25.86 8.84 9.95
CA PRO A 17 25.91 9.14 11.38
C PRO A 17 24.60 9.77 11.88
N GLY A 18 24.14 9.44 13.09
CA GLY A 18 22.89 9.99 13.65
C GLY A 18 21.60 9.29 13.22
N LEU A 19 21.61 8.49 12.15
CA LEU A 19 20.41 7.80 11.67
C LEU A 19 19.86 6.75 12.63
N LEU A 20 20.76 6.11 13.38
CA LEU A 20 20.46 5.02 14.31
C LEU A 20 20.52 5.48 15.77
N ASP A 21 20.81 6.76 15.99
CA ASP A 21 20.93 7.36 17.33
C ASP A 21 19.61 8.01 17.78
N THR A 22 18.55 7.89 16.97
CA THR A 22 17.20 8.42 17.25
C THR A 22 16.18 7.28 17.30
N GLU A 23 15.20 7.38 18.19
CA GLU A 23 14.09 6.42 18.25
C GLU A 23 13.05 6.68 17.15
N ASP A 24 12.96 7.94 16.68
CA ASP A 24 11.97 8.39 15.70
C ASP A 24 12.60 8.81 14.37
N ALA A 25 11.90 8.52 13.28
CA ALA A 25 12.24 8.99 11.94
C ALA A 25 10.99 9.34 11.12
N GLN A 26 11.20 10.11 10.05
CA GLN A 26 10.25 10.28 8.97
C GLN A 26 10.81 9.71 7.67
N ILE A 27 9.93 9.16 6.86
CA ILE A 27 10.25 8.73 5.50
C ILE A 27 9.71 9.76 4.54
N ALA A 28 10.57 10.21 3.63
CA ALA A 28 10.20 11.09 2.55
C ALA A 28 10.51 10.40 1.21
N ILE A 29 9.56 10.46 0.27
CA ILE A 29 9.75 9.97 -1.09
C ILE A 29 9.60 11.13 -2.06
N ILE A 30 10.66 11.36 -2.82
CA ILE A 30 10.64 12.30 -3.93
C ILE A 30 10.32 11.53 -5.19
N ASP A 31 9.22 11.89 -5.83
CA ASP A 31 8.86 11.47 -7.17
C ASP A 31 9.43 12.46 -8.18
N CYS A 32 10.39 12.00 -8.98
CA CYS A 32 11.02 12.78 -10.04
C CYS A 32 10.20 12.78 -11.34
N ALA A 33 9.06 12.08 -11.38
CA ALA A 33 8.32 11.78 -12.59
C ALA A 33 9.26 11.18 -13.67
N ALA A 34 9.18 11.68 -14.91
CA ALA A 34 10.10 11.34 -16.00
C ALA A 34 11.40 12.17 -16.01
N GLY A 35 11.69 12.92 -14.94
CA GLY A 35 12.86 13.78 -14.83
C GLY A 35 14.17 13.03 -14.52
N PRO A 36 15.32 13.73 -14.59
CA PRO A 36 16.65 13.13 -14.42
C PRO A 36 16.92 12.77 -12.96
N ARG A 37 16.50 11.58 -12.54
CA ARG A 37 16.63 11.09 -11.15
C ARG A 37 18.03 11.21 -10.59
N ASP A 38 19.06 10.96 -11.38
CA ASP A 38 20.45 11.01 -10.87
C ASP A 38 20.89 12.43 -10.50
N GLU A 39 20.45 13.43 -11.26
CA GLU A 39 20.70 14.84 -10.93
C GLU A 39 19.93 15.24 -9.66
N VAL A 40 18.66 14.83 -9.56
CA VAL A 40 17.84 15.09 -8.36
C VAL A 40 18.47 14.39 -7.16
N PHE A 41 18.94 13.15 -7.30
CA PHE A 41 19.61 12.39 -6.24
C PHE A 41 20.89 13.08 -5.77
N ALA A 42 21.72 13.58 -6.69
CA ALA A 42 22.91 14.35 -6.32
C ALA A 42 22.57 15.63 -5.55
N ARG A 43 21.53 16.36 -5.98
CA ARG A 43 21.04 17.56 -5.27
C ARG A 43 20.47 17.25 -3.89
N VAL A 44 19.74 16.14 -3.75
CA VAL A 44 19.22 15.67 -2.46
C VAL A 44 20.38 15.33 -1.54
N LYS A 45 21.33 14.52 -2.02
CA LYS A 45 22.50 14.11 -1.24
C LYS A 45 23.32 15.30 -0.76
N SER A 46 23.63 16.26 -1.63
CA SER A 46 24.34 17.49 -1.25
C SER A 46 23.65 18.22 -0.10
N ARG A 47 22.31 18.37 -0.14
CA ARG A 47 21.55 19.03 0.93
C ARG A 47 21.48 18.24 2.25
N LEU A 48 21.68 16.92 2.20
CA LEU A 48 21.69 16.06 3.38
C LEU A 48 23.08 15.95 4.01
N ASP A 49 24.13 15.91 3.18
CA ASP A 49 25.53 15.75 3.59
C ASP A 49 26.07 16.99 4.34
N ASP A 50 25.63 18.20 3.98
CA ASP A 50 26.12 19.46 4.58
C ASP A 50 25.91 19.54 6.11
N GLU A 51 24.98 18.75 6.67
CA GLU A 51 24.67 18.74 8.12
C GLU A 51 24.36 17.33 8.67
N GLY A 52 24.63 16.26 7.93
CA GLY A 52 24.51 14.88 8.41
C GLY A 52 23.09 14.38 8.75
N ASN A 53 22.04 14.91 8.11
CA ASN A 53 20.67 14.81 8.62
C ASN A 53 19.73 13.89 7.81
N GLY A 54 20.23 12.79 7.28
CA GLY A 54 19.36 11.74 6.70
C GLY A 54 20.03 10.94 5.59
N LEU A 55 19.45 9.78 5.31
CA LEU A 55 19.96 8.84 4.32
C LEU A 55 19.10 8.87 3.06
N ALA A 56 19.67 9.31 1.94
CA ALA A 56 19.05 9.20 0.63
C ALA A 56 19.49 7.92 -0.09
N VAL A 57 18.51 7.16 -0.57
CA VAL A 57 18.73 5.99 -1.42
C VAL A 57 17.83 6.04 -2.65
N ARG A 58 18.33 5.47 -3.75
CA ARG A 58 17.50 5.22 -4.94
C ARG A 58 16.52 4.09 -4.63
N CYS A 59 15.23 4.32 -4.82
CA CYS A 59 14.24 3.24 -4.81
C CYS A 59 14.56 2.14 -5.84
N PRO A 60 14.79 0.89 -5.43
CA PRO A 60 15.08 -0.20 -6.36
C PRO A 60 13.86 -0.66 -7.16
N ALA A 61 12.64 -0.30 -6.74
CA ALA A 61 11.39 -0.62 -7.42
C ALA A 61 10.92 0.46 -8.40
N PHE A 62 11.16 1.74 -8.09
CA PHE A 62 10.64 2.86 -8.87
C PHE A 62 11.80 3.69 -9.42
N GLU A 63 11.93 3.71 -10.74
CA GLU A 63 13.03 4.41 -11.43
C GLU A 63 12.95 5.93 -11.32
N GLY A 64 11.80 6.50 -10.95
CA GLY A 64 11.64 7.92 -10.67
C GLY A 64 11.74 8.30 -9.19
N HIS A 65 11.88 7.33 -8.27
CA HIS A 65 11.76 7.62 -6.83
C HIS A 65 13.10 7.68 -6.09
N ILE A 66 13.22 8.64 -5.19
CA ILE A 66 14.29 8.74 -4.20
C ILE A 66 13.65 8.60 -2.83
N ILE A 67 14.16 7.68 -2.01
CA ILE A 67 13.72 7.47 -0.64
C ILE A 67 14.70 8.18 0.27
N VAL A 68 14.20 8.97 1.20
CA VAL A 68 15.00 9.62 2.24
C VAL A 68 14.48 9.15 3.60
N VAL A 69 15.38 8.56 4.39
CA VAL A 69 15.14 8.29 5.81
C VAL A 69 15.67 9.49 6.58
N ALA A 70 14.76 10.24 7.20
CA ALA A 70 15.06 11.48 7.91
C ALA A 70 14.91 11.24 9.43
N PRO A 71 16.02 11.02 10.16
CA PRO A 71 15.96 10.87 11.61
C PRO A 71 15.48 12.17 12.26
N ARG A 72 14.79 12.06 13.39
CA ARG A 72 14.27 13.21 14.13
C ARG A 72 14.97 13.33 15.47
N PRO A 73 16.05 14.14 15.57
CA PRO A 73 16.82 14.27 16.79
C PRO A 73 16.12 15.10 17.88
N ASP A 74 15.20 15.99 17.49
CA ASP A 74 14.41 16.81 18.42
C ASP A 74 12.96 16.31 18.50
N PRO A 75 12.55 15.68 19.62
CA PRO A 75 11.19 15.21 19.82
C PRO A 75 10.12 16.31 19.87
N GLY A 76 10.51 17.57 20.08
CA GLY A 76 9.62 18.74 20.07
C GLY A 76 9.40 19.33 18.68
N ALA A 77 10.22 18.96 17.69
CA ALA A 77 10.11 19.48 16.33
C ALA A 77 8.93 18.82 15.59
N PRO A 78 8.14 19.61 14.83
CA PRO A 78 6.98 19.09 14.10
C PRO A 78 7.37 18.20 12.90
N GLU A 79 8.57 18.38 12.36
CA GLU A 79 9.12 17.55 11.29
C GLU A 79 10.65 17.43 11.42
N ALA A 80 11.22 16.40 10.81
CA ALA A 80 12.66 16.20 10.73
C ALA A 80 13.32 17.29 9.86
N PRO A 81 14.50 17.81 10.22
CA PRO A 81 15.18 18.87 9.46
C PRO A 81 15.39 18.57 7.97
N ALA A 82 15.67 17.31 7.63
CA ALA A 82 15.76 16.90 6.22
C ALA A 82 14.43 17.07 5.47
N VAL A 83 13.30 16.73 6.07
CA VAL A 83 11.98 16.87 5.44
C VAL A 83 11.71 18.33 5.10
N ALA A 84 11.97 19.26 6.02
CA ALA A 84 11.83 20.69 5.79
C ALA A 84 12.64 21.17 4.57
N ARG A 85 13.91 20.72 4.45
CA ARG A 85 14.78 21.03 3.29
C ARG A 85 14.26 20.43 1.99
N LEU A 86 13.72 19.23 2.03
CA LEU A 86 13.13 18.59 0.85
C LEU A 86 11.89 19.33 0.37
N ARG A 87 11.07 19.88 1.28
CA ARG A 87 9.93 20.74 0.91
C ARG A 87 10.39 21.96 0.12
N THR A 88 11.46 22.63 0.57
CA THR A 88 12.05 23.75 -0.18
C THR A 88 12.53 23.32 -1.56
N LEU A 89 13.27 22.20 -1.65
CA LEU A 89 13.74 21.67 -2.93
C LEU A 89 12.61 21.42 -3.94
N VAL A 90 11.50 20.85 -3.48
CA VAL A 90 10.34 20.53 -4.34
C VAL A 90 9.54 21.78 -4.67
N ALA A 91 9.41 22.73 -3.75
CA ALA A 91 8.79 24.04 -4.05
C ALA A 91 9.56 24.79 -5.15
N ASP A 92 10.90 24.70 -5.16
CA ASP A 92 11.76 25.31 -6.19
C ASP A 92 11.67 24.58 -7.56
N ASN A 93 11.04 23.40 -7.62
CA ASN A 93 10.96 22.58 -8.83
C ASN A 93 9.58 21.96 -9.00
N GLY A 94 8.72 22.64 -9.74
CA GLY A 94 7.32 22.24 -9.96
C GLY A 94 7.12 20.87 -10.65
N LEU A 95 8.18 20.22 -11.14
CA LEU A 95 8.10 18.86 -11.69
C LEU A 95 8.23 17.77 -10.62
N LEU A 96 8.78 18.08 -9.44
CA LEU A 96 8.95 17.11 -8.36
C LEU A 96 7.68 17.02 -7.52
N SER A 97 7.46 15.87 -6.87
CA SER A 97 6.46 15.72 -5.81
C SER A 97 7.08 15.05 -4.60
N LEU A 98 6.61 15.41 -3.41
CA LEU A 98 7.15 14.94 -2.13
C LEU A 98 6.05 14.32 -1.26
N GLY A 99 6.07 13.01 -1.11
CA GLY A 99 5.24 12.30 -0.14
C GLY A 99 6.01 12.03 1.16
N ILE A 100 5.38 12.24 2.31
CA ILE A 100 6.05 12.23 3.62
C ILE A 100 5.23 11.38 4.60
N SER A 101 5.87 10.54 5.39
CA SER A 101 5.20 9.82 6.49
C SER A 101 5.01 10.72 7.72
N PRO A 102 4.09 10.36 8.64
CA PRO A 102 4.19 10.84 10.01
C PRO A 102 5.55 10.50 10.62
N VAL A 103 5.84 11.14 11.75
CA VAL A 103 6.93 10.70 12.63
C VAL A 103 6.54 9.32 13.18
N LEU A 104 7.44 8.35 13.02
CA LEU A 104 7.22 6.97 13.42
C LEU A 104 8.50 6.43 14.09
N PRO A 105 8.37 5.41 14.96
CA PRO A 105 9.52 4.67 15.45
C PRO A 105 10.36 4.08 14.31
N VAL A 106 11.67 3.96 14.49
CA VAL A 106 12.59 3.42 13.46
C VAL A 106 12.21 1.99 13.05
N GLU A 107 11.59 1.21 13.93
CA GLU A 107 11.09 -0.14 13.63
C GLU A 107 9.95 -0.11 12.58
N GLU A 108 9.24 1.01 12.48
CA GLU A 108 8.10 1.22 11.59
C GLU A 108 8.46 1.87 10.25
N ILE A 109 9.75 2.04 9.93
CA ILE A 109 10.20 2.63 8.65
C ILE A 109 9.56 1.97 7.41
N GLY A 110 9.22 0.68 7.49
CA GLY A 110 8.51 -0.02 6.40
C GLY A 110 7.08 0.46 6.20
N ASN A 111 6.38 0.73 7.29
CA ASN A 111 5.06 1.36 7.28
C ASN A 111 5.20 2.83 6.81
N GLY A 112 6.19 3.54 7.35
CA GLY A 112 6.52 4.91 6.94
C GLY A 112 6.76 5.05 5.43
N TYR A 113 7.50 4.13 4.80
CA TYR A 113 7.64 4.07 3.34
C TYR A 113 6.29 3.94 2.64
N SER A 114 5.43 3.05 3.12
CA SER A 114 4.12 2.84 2.52
C SER A 114 3.25 4.09 2.59
N MET A 115 3.22 4.75 3.74
CA MET A 115 2.48 6.00 3.95
C MET A 115 3.04 7.15 3.11
N ALA A 116 4.36 7.34 3.11
CA ALA A 116 5.02 8.37 2.29
C ALA A 116 4.79 8.14 0.79
N TYR A 117 4.72 6.90 0.35
CA TYR A 117 4.41 6.57 -1.04
C TYR A 117 2.97 6.91 -1.41
N ASP A 118 2.02 6.59 -0.54
CA ASP A 118 0.60 6.90 -0.77
C ASP A 118 0.37 8.44 -0.77
N ALA A 119 1.09 9.17 0.09
CA ALA A 119 1.12 10.65 0.15
C ALA A 119 1.53 11.35 -1.16
N ILE A 120 2.19 10.65 -2.08
CA ILE A 120 2.56 11.23 -3.39
C ILE A 120 1.31 11.61 -4.20
N ALA A 121 0.20 10.88 -4.06
CA ALA A 121 -1.05 11.19 -4.75
C ALA A 121 -1.53 12.60 -4.41
N THR A 122 -1.62 12.90 -3.12
CA THR A 122 -1.99 14.23 -2.61
C THR A 122 -0.92 15.26 -2.96
N ALA A 123 0.37 14.90 -2.87
CA ALA A 123 1.46 15.80 -3.21
C ALA A 123 1.39 16.27 -4.67
N ARG A 124 1.04 15.40 -5.62
CA ARG A 124 0.97 15.74 -7.06
C ARG A 124 -0.04 16.82 -7.39
N ILE A 125 -1.16 16.87 -6.67
CA ILE A 125 -2.24 17.85 -6.86
C ILE A 125 -2.17 19.04 -5.90
N SER A 126 -1.33 18.96 -4.86
CA SER A 126 -1.10 20.04 -3.91
C SER A 126 -0.33 21.21 -4.56
N PRO A 127 -0.68 22.48 -4.27
CA PRO A 127 0.08 23.64 -4.74
C PRO A 127 1.53 23.64 -4.26
N THR A 128 1.81 23.09 -3.07
CA THR A 128 3.17 22.99 -2.52
C THR A 128 3.95 21.81 -3.08
N ARG A 129 3.29 20.95 -3.88
CA ARG A 129 3.84 19.71 -4.41
C ARG A 129 4.34 18.74 -3.34
N ALA A 130 3.95 18.95 -2.09
CA ALA A 130 4.34 18.15 -0.93
C ALA A 130 3.12 17.82 -0.06
N ALA A 131 3.05 16.60 0.45
CA ALA A 131 2.01 16.14 1.35
C ALA A 131 2.56 15.20 2.41
N THR A 132 2.03 15.31 3.63
CA THR A 132 2.30 14.37 4.71
C THR A 132 1.08 13.47 4.87
N ALA A 133 1.29 12.16 4.84
CA ALA A 133 0.24 11.18 5.09
C ALA A 133 -0.37 11.45 6.46
N THR A 134 -1.70 11.39 6.52
CA THR A 134 -2.42 11.48 7.78
C THR A 134 -2.20 10.18 8.57
N GLY A 135 -1.75 10.29 9.81
CA GLY A 135 -1.54 9.16 10.73
C GLY A 135 -2.83 8.52 11.24
N THR A 136 -3.87 8.43 10.40
CA THR A 136 -5.10 7.73 10.72
C THR A 136 -4.76 6.26 11.00
N PRO A 137 -5.28 5.66 12.09
CA PRO A 137 -5.06 4.24 12.40
C PRO A 137 -5.29 3.38 11.17
N GLY A 138 -4.29 2.57 10.83
CA GLY A 138 -4.34 1.76 9.62
C GLY A 138 -5.43 0.69 9.70
N LEU A 139 -5.81 0.12 8.55
CA LEU A 139 -6.74 -1.02 8.49
C LEU A 139 -6.35 -2.15 9.46
N LEU A 140 -5.04 -2.45 9.55
CA LEU A 140 -4.55 -3.54 10.39
C LEU A 140 -4.73 -3.27 11.89
N GLU A 141 -4.73 -2.00 12.32
CA GLU A 141 -4.97 -1.61 13.71
C GLU A 141 -6.46 -1.70 14.08
N ALA A 142 -7.35 -1.50 13.10
CA ALA A 142 -8.79 -1.63 13.30
C ALA A 142 -9.26 -3.09 13.38
N LEU A 143 -8.46 -4.05 12.88
CA LEU A 143 -8.80 -5.47 12.94
C LEU A 143 -8.56 -6.04 14.34
N ASP A 144 -9.49 -6.86 14.85
CA ASP A 144 -9.24 -7.66 16.06
C ASP A 144 -8.00 -8.55 15.84
N PRO A 145 -6.89 -8.36 16.56
CA PRO A 145 -5.63 -9.05 16.27
C PRO A 145 -5.75 -10.57 16.38
N ALA A 146 -6.54 -11.06 17.34
CA ALA A 146 -6.71 -12.49 17.57
C ALA A 146 -7.48 -13.16 16.42
N GLY A 147 -8.65 -12.61 16.06
CA GLY A 147 -9.47 -13.10 14.97
C GLY A 147 -8.80 -12.96 13.61
N ALA A 148 -8.15 -11.81 13.35
CA ALA A 148 -7.40 -11.57 12.13
C ALA A 148 -6.28 -12.59 11.94
N ARG A 149 -5.47 -12.82 12.99
CA ARG A 149 -4.39 -13.81 12.98
C ARG A 149 -4.92 -15.23 12.73
N GLN A 150 -6.04 -15.61 13.33
CA GLN A 150 -6.69 -16.91 13.10
C GLN A 150 -7.14 -17.08 11.65
N TRP A 151 -7.85 -16.09 11.12
CA TRP A 151 -8.31 -16.10 9.71
C TRP A 151 -7.13 -16.19 8.74
N ALA A 152 -6.12 -15.34 8.89
CA ALA A 152 -4.94 -15.33 8.03
C ALA A 152 -4.19 -16.67 8.07
N THR A 153 -4.05 -17.26 9.27
CA THR A 153 -3.42 -18.58 9.43
C THR A 153 -4.23 -19.69 8.79
N ALA A 154 -5.56 -19.63 8.88
CA ALA A 154 -6.44 -20.61 8.23
C ALA A 154 -6.34 -20.51 6.69
N LEU A 155 -6.38 -19.30 6.13
CA LEU A 155 -6.23 -19.08 4.68
C LEU A 155 -4.87 -19.56 4.17
N LEU A 156 -3.79 -19.25 4.90
CA LEU A 156 -2.43 -19.61 4.52
C LEU A 156 -2.07 -21.06 4.88
N SER A 157 -2.93 -21.80 5.59
CA SER A 157 -2.65 -23.17 6.05
C SER A 157 -2.19 -24.14 4.96
N PRO A 158 -2.66 -24.09 3.69
CA PRO A 158 -2.18 -25.00 2.64
C PRO A 158 -0.70 -24.79 2.26
N VAL A 159 -0.14 -23.62 2.57
CA VAL A 159 1.25 -23.25 2.28
C VAL A 159 2.12 -23.17 3.54
N LEU A 160 1.51 -22.97 4.72
CA LEU A 160 2.17 -23.06 6.01
C LEU A 160 2.61 -24.51 6.28
N GLY A 161 3.89 -24.71 6.61
CA GLY A 161 4.47 -26.04 6.86
C GLY A 161 5.24 -26.67 5.69
N ARG A 162 5.22 -26.04 4.50
CA ARG A 162 6.15 -26.40 3.42
C ARG A 162 7.55 -25.93 3.78
N ARG A 163 8.60 -26.69 3.42
CA ARG A 163 9.99 -26.23 3.63
C ARG A 163 10.21 -24.87 2.95
N GLY A 164 10.65 -23.88 3.70
CA GLY A 164 10.85 -22.50 3.22
C GLY A 164 9.56 -21.69 3.07
N GLY A 165 8.45 -22.10 3.69
CA GLY A 165 7.15 -21.43 3.63
C GLY A 165 7.23 -19.93 3.95
N ASP A 166 7.87 -19.55 5.06
CA ASP A 166 7.95 -18.13 5.47
C ASP A 166 8.68 -17.25 4.44
N GLN A 167 9.76 -17.77 3.85
CA GLN A 167 10.47 -17.08 2.77
C GLN A 167 9.58 -16.93 1.52
N GLN A 168 8.76 -17.94 1.20
CA GLN A 168 7.79 -17.86 0.12
C GLN A 168 6.68 -16.86 0.41
N LEU A 169 6.17 -16.80 1.65
CA LEU A 169 5.16 -15.82 2.07
C LEU A 169 5.71 -14.40 1.94
N SER A 170 6.93 -14.13 2.40
CA SER A 170 7.59 -12.83 2.24
C SER A 170 7.78 -12.48 0.76
N THR A 171 8.23 -13.44 -0.06
CA THR A 171 8.40 -13.26 -1.51
C THR A 171 7.10 -12.90 -2.22
N VAL A 172 6.02 -13.66 -1.94
CA VAL A 172 4.71 -13.44 -2.56
C VAL A 172 4.06 -12.17 -2.03
N GLY A 173 4.21 -11.87 -0.73
CA GLY A 173 3.73 -10.62 -0.14
C GLY A 173 4.31 -9.41 -0.84
N LEU A 174 5.61 -9.44 -1.14
CA LEU A 174 6.25 -8.37 -1.90
C LEU A 174 5.80 -8.32 -3.37
N GLY A 175 5.57 -9.47 -4.00
CA GLY A 175 5.06 -9.54 -5.39
C GLY A 175 3.57 -9.25 -5.57
N LEU A 176 2.82 -9.17 -4.47
CA LEU A 176 1.46 -8.63 -4.44
C LEU A 176 1.49 -7.14 -4.08
N GLU A 177 2.34 -6.75 -3.14
CA GLU A 177 2.45 -5.35 -2.75
C GLU A 177 3.01 -4.50 -3.88
N PHE A 178 3.91 -5.02 -4.72
CA PHE A 178 4.49 -4.33 -5.87
C PHE A 178 4.24 -5.05 -7.20
N GLU A 179 4.31 -4.32 -8.32
CA GLU A 179 4.37 -4.92 -9.66
C GLU A 179 5.50 -5.96 -9.75
N VAL A 180 5.28 -7.03 -10.54
CA VAL A 180 6.17 -8.19 -10.58
C VAL A 180 7.59 -7.81 -10.96
N SER A 181 7.81 -6.97 -11.97
CA SER A 181 9.13 -6.55 -12.41
C SER A 181 9.83 -5.72 -11.34
N ALA A 182 9.12 -4.81 -10.67
CA ALA A 182 9.64 -4.04 -9.53
C ALA A 182 10.01 -4.92 -8.33
N ALA A 183 9.11 -5.82 -7.93
CA ALA A 183 9.37 -6.79 -6.87
C ALA A 183 10.51 -7.75 -7.23
N SER A 184 10.63 -8.14 -8.51
CA SER A 184 11.69 -9.02 -8.98
C SER A 184 13.08 -8.38 -8.85
N ARG A 185 13.19 -7.06 -9.11
CA ARG A 185 14.40 -6.27 -8.87
C ARG A 185 14.75 -6.19 -7.39
N ILE A 186 13.77 -5.94 -6.52
CA ILE A 186 13.99 -5.93 -5.06
C ILE A 186 14.48 -7.30 -4.57
N LEU A 187 13.88 -8.37 -5.06
CA LEU A 187 14.16 -9.73 -4.60
C LEU A 187 15.40 -10.36 -5.25
N GLY A 188 15.93 -9.77 -6.32
CA GLY A 188 17.01 -10.37 -7.12
C GLY A 188 16.60 -11.69 -7.79
N ILE A 189 15.31 -11.88 -8.09
CA ILE A 189 14.81 -13.08 -8.78
C ILE A 189 14.20 -12.71 -10.13
N HIS A 190 14.09 -13.67 -11.05
CA HIS A 190 13.47 -13.41 -12.34
C HIS A 190 11.95 -13.18 -12.23
N ARG A 191 11.41 -12.19 -12.98
CA ARG A 191 9.97 -11.83 -12.98
C ARG A 191 9.03 -13.03 -13.17
N ASN A 192 9.32 -13.92 -14.13
CA ASN A 192 8.51 -15.13 -14.37
C ASN A 192 8.48 -16.07 -13.16
N THR A 193 9.59 -16.17 -12.42
CA THR A 193 9.67 -16.98 -11.20
C THR A 193 8.78 -16.39 -10.11
N LEU A 194 8.79 -15.06 -9.96
CA LEU A 194 7.90 -14.38 -9.03
C LEU A 194 6.42 -14.56 -9.42
N SER A 195 6.06 -14.33 -10.69
CA SER A 195 4.68 -14.55 -11.17
C SER A 195 4.19 -15.98 -10.92
N ARG A 196 5.06 -16.98 -11.14
CA ARG A 196 4.74 -18.38 -10.87
C ARG A 196 4.51 -18.64 -9.37
N ARG A 197 5.31 -18.03 -8.49
CA ARG A 197 5.14 -18.14 -7.03
C ARG A 197 3.83 -17.51 -6.57
N VAL A 198 3.52 -16.29 -7.03
CA VAL A 198 2.26 -15.60 -6.72
C VAL A 198 1.06 -16.42 -7.18
N ARG A 199 1.05 -16.84 -8.45
CA ARG A 199 -0.04 -17.68 -9.01
C ARG A 199 -0.20 -18.99 -8.26
N GLY A 200 0.91 -19.67 -7.97
CA GLY A 200 0.89 -20.94 -7.24
C GLY A 200 0.36 -20.81 -5.82
N MET A 201 0.64 -19.70 -5.14
CA MET A 201 0.10 -19.43 -3.80
C MET A 201 -1.40 -19.15 -3.83
N LEU A 202 -1.87 -18.29 -4.74
CA LEU A 202 -3.30 -18.03 -4.94
C LEU A 202 -4.07 -19.35 -5.16
N GLN A 203 -3.60 -20.17 -6.10
CA GLN A 203 -4.20 -21.47 -6.39
C GLN A 203 -4.17 -22.42 -5.19
N ALA A 204 -3.06 -22.47 -4.44
CA ALA A 204 -2.95 -23.33 -3.26
C ALA A 204 -3.90 -22.92 -2.13
N THR A 205 -4.23 -21.64 -2.03
CA THR A 205 -5.20 -21.10 -1.06
C THR A 205 -6.64 -21.11 -1.57
N GLY A 206 -6.91 -21.69 -2.75
CA GLY A 206 -8.25 -21.74 -3.35
C GLY A 206 -8.73 -20.40 -3.93
N LEU A 207 -7.81 -19.47 -4.18
CA LEU A 207 -8.05 -18.14 -4.73
C LEU A 207 -7.73 -18.11 -6.24
N ASP A 208 -8.47 -17.29 -6.97
CA ASP A 208 -8.28 -17.12 -8.42
C ASP A 208 -7.13 -16.14 -8.71
N PRO A 209 -6.06 -16.57 -9.40
CA PRO A 209 -4.95 -15.69 -9.74
C PRO A 209 -5.31 -14.57 -10.71
N ASP A 210 -6.40 -14.67 -11.46
CA ASP A 210 -6.79 -13.67 -12.45
C ASP A 210 -7.76 -12.63 -11.89
N ARG A 211 -8.22 -12.79 -10.64
CA ARG A 211 -9.07 -11.83 -9.93
C ARG A 211 -8.28 -10.93 -8.99
N THR A 212 -8.56 -9.64 -9.04
CA THR A 212 -7.95 -8.61 -8.20
C THR A 212 -8.41 -8.72 -6.75
N LEU A 213 -9.70 -8.99 -6.52
CA LEU A 213 -10.26 -9.17 -5.17
C LEU A 213 -9.63 -10.38 -4.45
N ASP A 214 -9.38 -11.48 -5.16
CA ASP A 214 -8.68 -12.65 -4.63
C ASP A 214 -7.24 -12.32 -4.23
N ARG A 215 -6.53 -11.54 -5.05
CA ARG A 215 -5.20 -11.01 -4.72
C ARG A 215 -5.23 -10.09 -3.50
N ILE A 216 -6.29 -9.32 -3.29
CA ILE A 216 -6.46 -8.47 -2.10
C ILE A 216 -6.64 -9.32 -0.85
N SER A 217 -7.47 -10.37 -0.89
CA SER A 217 -7.64 -11.30 0.23
C SER A 217 -6.32 -11.96 0.63
N LEU A 218 -5.56 -12.50 -0.35
CA LEU A 218 -4.25 -13.10 -0.07
C LEU A 218 -3.27 -12.06 0.49
N SER A 219 -3.22 -10.86 -0.11
CA SER A 219 -2.35 -9.77 0.32
C SER A 219 -2.65 -9.35 1.77
N LEU A 220 -3.93 -9.24 2.16
CA LEU A 220 -4.34 -8.92 3.51
C LEU A 220 -3.89 -9.99 4.52
N ALA A 221 -4.09 -11.27 4.21
CA ALA A 221 -3.64 -12.36 5.08
C ALA A 221 -2.11 -12.37 5.26
N LEU A 222 -1.35 -12.09 4.20
CA LEU A 222 0.10 -12.00 4.27
C LEU A 222 0.58 -10.83 5.15
N GLN A 223 -0.09 -9.67 5.11
CA GLN A 223 0.23 -8.55 6.00
C GLN A 223 -0.05 -8.88 7.46
N ILE A 224 -1.22 -9.47 7.75
CA ILE A 224 -1.57 -9.92 9.10
C ILE A 224 -0.56 -10.95 9.61
N HIS A 225 -0.17 -11.91 8.77
CA HIS A 225 0.84 -12.89 9.11
C HIS A 225 2.22 -12.26 9.34
N ALA A 226 2.63 -11.30 8.53
CA ALA A 226 3.89 -10.58 8.72
C ALA A 226 3.91 -9.79 10.04
N LEU A 227 2.78 -9.22 10.43
CA LEU A 227 2.65 -8.41 11.64
C LEU A 227 2.54 -9.25 12.92
N HIS A 228 1.75 -10.33 12.90
CA HIS A 228 1.42 -11.08 14.12
C HIS A 228 1.98 -12.51 14.16
N GLY A 229 2.56 -12.99 13.06
CA GLY A 229 3.01 -14.37 12.93
C GLY A 229 1.86 -15.38 12.85
N PRO A 230 2.16 -16.70 12.79
CA PRO A 230 1.14 -17.75 12.72
C PRO A 230 0.32 -17.82 14.00
N ALA A 231 -1.00 -18.00 13.92
CA ALA A 231 -1.85 -18.18 15.10
C ALA A 231 -1.41 -19.38 15.94
N PRO A 232 -1.51 -19.30 17.28
CA PRO A 232 -1.50 -20.50 18.11
C PRO A 232 -2.60 -21.46 17.64
N ARG A 233 -2.40 -22.77 17.86
CA ARG A 233 -3.42 -23.78 17.52
C ARG A 233 -4.77 -23.34 18.11
N PRO A 234 -5.84 -23.25 17.31
CA PRO A 234 -7.10 -22.75 17.80
C PRO A 234 -7.58 -23.62 18.96
N ALA A 235 -7.98 -22.99 20.08
CA ALA A 235 -8.91 -23.61 21.02
C ALA A 235 -10.18 -23.99 20.22
N ALA A 236 -10.94 -24.99 20.66
CA ALA A 236 -12.03 -25.65 19.92
C ALA A 236 -13.24 -24.76 19.53
N GLY A 237 -13.00 -23.63 18.86
CA GLY A 237 -13.96 -22.68 18.32
C GLY A 237 -13.81 -22.54 16.80
N THR A 238 -14.81 -21.90 16.19
CA THR A 238 -14.85 -21.63 14.76
C THR A 238 -13.89 -20.48 14.41
N VAL A 239 -13.06 -20.69 13.39
CA VAL A 239 -12.24 -19.60 12.82
C VAL A 239 -13.19 -18.52 12.30
N PRO A 240 -12.98 -17.23 12.61
CA PRO A 240 -13.81 -16.16 12.07
C PRO A 240 -13.58 -16.03 10.55
N GLY A 241 -14.64 -15.80 9.79
CA GLY A 241 -14.53 -15.44 8.38
C GLY A 241 -14.18 -13.97 8.21
N LEU A 242 -13.62 -13.61 7.06
CA LEU A 242 -13.23 -12.25 6.71
C LEU A 242 -14.41 -11.28 6.82
N ALA A 243 -15.60 -11.68 6.36
CA ALA A 243 -16.81 -10.87 6.51
C ALA A 243 -17.11 -10.56 7.98
N GLY A 244 -17.01 -11.55 8.86
CA GLY A 244 -17.25 -11.37 10.31
C GLY A 244 -16.16 -10.55 11.03
N LEU A 245 -14.97 -10.43 10.45
CA LEU A 245 -13.91 -9.53 10.93
C LEU A 245 -14.16 -8.09 10.48
N VAL A 246 -14.55 -7.91 9.21
CA VAL A 246 -14.76 -6.59 8.59
C VAL A 246 -16.05 -5.92 9.08
N ASP A 247 -17.07 -6.71 9.44
CA ASP A 247 -18.36 -6.22 9.92
C ASP A 247 -18.31 -5.79 11.41
N ARG A 248 -17.13 -5.76 12.07
CA ARG A 248 -16.94 -5.33 13.47
C ARG A 248 -16.83 -3.82 13.60
N GLU A 249 -17.33 -3.28 14.73
CA GLU A 249 -17.40 -1.85 15.01
C GLU A 249 -16.07 -1.08 14.79
N PRO A 250 -14.89 -1.56 15.24
CA PRO A 250 -13.65 -0.82 15.00
C PRO A 250 -13.34 -0.66 13.50
N VAL A 251 -13.62 -1.70 12.69
CA VAL A 251 -13.42 -1.68 11.24
C VAL A 251 -14.45 -0.82 10.55
N THR A 252 -15.73 -0.87 10.94
CA THR A 252 -16.77 -0.02 10.34
C THR A 252 -16.57 1.45 10.69
N THR A 253 -16.10 1.76 11.90
CA THR A 253 -15.72 3.11 12.35
C THR A 253 -14.53 3.63 11.55
N TRP A 254 -13.48 2.82 11.42
CA TRP A 254 -12.32 3.11 10.58
C TRP A 254 -12.74 3.38 9.13
N ALA A 255 -13.55 2.50 8.55
CA ALA A 255 -14.00 2.63 7.15
C ALA A 255 -14.82 3.90 6.91
N ALA A 256 -15.72 4.24 7.85
CA ALA A 256 -16.52 5.45 7.77
C ALA A 256 -15.63 6.71 7.83
N ALA A 257 -14.63 6.74 8.71
CA ALA A 257 -13.66 7.83 8.80
C ALA A 257 -12.78 7.91 7.53
N ALA A 258 -12.30 6.78 7.04
CA ALA A 258 -11.44 6.69 5.87
C ALA A 258 -12.14 7.15 4.58
N LEU A 259 -13.43 6.85 4.42
CA LEU A 259 -14.22 7.27 3.25
C LEU A 259 -14.92 8.62 3.44
N ALA A 260 -14.80 9.26 4.61
CA ALA A 260 -15.42 10.55 4.88
C ALA A 260 -15.03 11.66 3.88
N PRO A 261 -13.75 11.78 3.44
CA PRO A 261 -13.35 12.81 2.49
C PRO A 261 -14.12 12.78 1.16
N LEU A 262 -14.49 11.59 0.67
CA LEU A 262 -15.27 11.44 -0.56
C LEU A 262 -16.67 12.07 -0.45
N ARG A 263 -17.23 12.13 0.76
CA ARG A 263 -18.60 12.60 1.01
C ARG A 263 -18.69 14.11 1.17
N GLN A 264 -17.56 14.77 1.42
CA GLN A 264 -17.49 16.20 1.71
C GLN A 264 -17.44 17.08 0.45
N ASP A 265 -17.03 16.53 -0.69
CA ASP A 265 -16.99 17.26 -1.95
C ASP A 265 -18.32 17.13 -2.70
N HIS A 266 -19.13 18.20 -2.71
CA HIS A 266 -20.48 18.22 -3.27
C HIS A 266 -20.53 18.59 -4.77
N THR A 267 -19.39 18.72 -5.45
CA THR A 267 -19.34 19.28 -6.81
C THR A 267 -19.84 18.33 -7.91
N ASP A 268 -19.77 17.00 -7.72
CA ASP A 268 -20.46 16.03 -8.57
C ASP A 268 -20.95 14.83 -7.73
N ARG A 269 -22.26 14.79 -7.51
CA ARG A 269 -22.99 13.77 -6.73
C ARG A 269 -22.59 12.32 -7.09
N ARG A 270 -22.20 12.04 -8.34
CA ARG A 270 -21.85 10.68 -8.80
C ARG A 270 -20.43 10.24 -8.41
N THR A 271 -19.54 11.21 -8.18
CA THR A 271 -18.25 11.01 -7.50
C THR A 271 -18.41 10.99 -5.98
N THR A 272 -19.24 11.88 -5.44
CA THR A 272 -19.45 12.08 -3.99
C THR A 272 -20.08 10.86 -3.29
N ASP A 273 -20.98 10.16 -3.97
CA ASP A 273 -21.69 9.01 -3.38
C ASP A 273 -20.83 7.73 -3.33
N GLY A 274 -19.58 7.77 -3.84
CA GLY A 274 -18.71 6.60 -3.94
C GLY A 274 -19.24 5.50 -4.88
N GLY A 275 -20.32 5.77 -5.63
CA GLY A 275 -20.98 4.81 -6.50
C GLY A 275 -20.09 4.29 -7.63
N THR A 276 -19.27 5.17 -8.24
CA THR A 276 -18.29 4.75 -9.25
C THR A 276 -17.23 3.82 -8.66
N LEU A 277 -16.68 4.15 -7.49
CA LEU A 277 -15.66 3.33 -6.83
C LEU A 277 -16.22 1.98 -6.37
N ARG A 278 -17.46 1.96 -5.88
CA ARG A 278 -18.15 0.75 -5.46
C ARG A 278 -18.49 -0.16 -6.63
N ALA A 279 -19.02 0.38 -7.73
CA ALA A 279 -19.22 -0.36 -8.96
C ALA A 279 -17.89 -0.88 -9.54
N TRP A 280 -16.83 -0.09 -9.46
CA TRP A 280 -15.48 -0.47 -9.88
C TRP A 280 -14.94 -1.63 -9.06
N ALA A 281 -14.99 -1.55 -7.72
CA ALA A 281 -14.57 -2.64 -6.84
C ALA A 281 -15.42 -3.91 -7.03
N ALA A 282 -16.74 -3.79 -7.18
CA ALA A 282 -17.65 -4.90 -7.43
C ALA A 282 -17.38 -5.61 -8.77
N LEU A 283 -16.86 -4.87 -9.76
CA LEU A 283 -16.44 -5.38 -11.06
C LEU A 283 -14.93 -5.70 -11.09
N ASP A 284 -14.37 -6.11 -9.96
CA ASP A 284 -12.98 -6.55 -9.80
C ASP A 284 -11.95 -5.52 -10.28
N PHE A 285 -12.26 -4.25 -10.04
CA PHE A 285 -11.45 -3.11 -10.43
C PHE A 285 -11.23 -2.99 -11.96
N ARG A 286 -12.16 -3.47 -12.78
CA ARG A 286 -12.07 -3.38 -14.25
C ARG A 286 -12.74 -2.12 -14.80
N VAL A 287 -11.93 -1.13 -15.20
CA VAL A 287 -12.41 0.19 -15.72
C VAL A 287 -13.42 0.04 -16.85
N ASP A 288 -13.14 -0.78 -17.86
CA ASP A 288 -14.01 -0.90 -19.03
C ASP A 288 -15.33 -1.60 -18.69
N ALA A 289 -15.31 -2.51 -17.71
CA ALA A 289 -16.55 -3.13 -17.21
C ALA A 289 -17.39 -2.10 -16.44
N THR A 290 -16.75 -1.31 -15.58
CA THR A 290 -17.41 -0.23 -14.83
C THR A 290 -18.01 0.81 -15.76
N ALA A 291 -17.27 1.22 -16.79
CA ALA A 291 -17.74 2.17 -17.79
C ALA A 291 -19.05 1.70 -18.43
N ARG A 292 -19.09 0.44 -18.90
CA ARG A 292 -20.30 -0.16 -19.47
C ARG A 292 -21.45 -0.26 -18.47
N GLU A 293 -21.18 -0.72 -17.24
CA GLU A 293 -22.21 -0.91 -16.21
C GLU A 293 -22.83 0.41 -15.76
N THR A 294 -22.01 1.46 -15.65
CA THR A 294 -22.44 2.78 -15.18
C THR A 294 -22.90 3.72 -16.30
N GLY A 295 -22.79 3.29 -17.57
CA GLY A 295 -23.08 4.13 -18.74
C GLY A 295 -22.12 5.31 -18.91
N LEU A 296 -20.90 5.21 -18.38
CA LEU A 296 -19.86 6.23 -18.44
C LEU A 296 -18.81 5.89 -19.50
N TYR A 297 -18.04 6.89 -19.95
CA TYR A 297 -16.82 6.64 -20.71
C TYR A 297 -15.71 6.14 -19.78
N ALA A 298 -14.84 5.26 -20.27
CA ALA A 298 -13.69 4.76 -19.50
C ALA A 298 -12.73 5.89 -19.05
N ALA A 299 -12.65 6.99 -19.80
CA ALA A 299 -11.91 8.18 -19.40
C ALA A 299 -12.54 8.87 -18.18
N THR A 300 -13.87 8.95 -18.12
CA THR A 300 -14.61 9.52 -16.98
C THR A 300 -14.42 8.67 -15.72
N VAL A 301 -14.50 7.35 -15.84
CA VAL A 301 -14.22 6.43 -14.70
C VAL A 301 -12.82 6.66 -14.16
N ARG A 302 -11.80 6.75 -15.02
CA ARG A 302 -10.42 7.07 -14.59
C ARG A 302 -10.34 8.44 -13.92
N SER A 303 -11.04 9.44 -14.44
CA SER A 303 -11.09 10.77 -13.81
C SER A 303 -11.67 10.70 -12.40
N HIS A 304 -12.77 9.99 -12.20
CA HIS A 304 -13.39 9.82 -10.87
C HIS A 304 -12.44 9.12 -9.89
N ILE A 305 -11.72 8.08 -10.35
CA ILE A 305 -10.75 7.39 -9.49
C ILE A 305 -9.59 8.33 -9.13
N ARG A 306 -9.05 9.13 -10.07
CA ARG A 306 -7.99 10.12 -9.76
C ARG A 306 -8.42 11.16 -8.74
N THR A 307 -9.65 11.66 -8.86
CA THR A 307 -10.22 12.58 -7.88
C THR A 307 -10.26 11.93 -6.49
N ALA A 308 -10.71 10.67 -6.42
CA ALA A 308 -10.73 9.94 -5.16
C ALA A 308 -9.34 9.66 -4.56
N GLU A 309 -8.32 9.37 -5.39
CA GLU A 309 -6.94 9.19 -4.91
C GLU A 309 -6.44 10.41 -4.14
N GLY A 310 -6.70 11.61 -4.67
CA GLY A 310 -6.30 12.87 -4.03
C GLY A 310 -7.10 13.22 -2.78
N GLN A 311 -8.33 12.72 -2.65
CA GLN A 311 -9.17 12.94 -1.47
C GLN A 311 -8.88 11.94 -0.35
N LEU A 312 -8.56 10.69 -0.70
CA LEU A 312 -8.31 9.59 0.24
C LEU A 312 -6.84 9.45 0.65
N ASP A 313 -5.94 10.12 -0.06
CA ASP A 313 -4.50 9.91 0.05
C ASP A 313 -4.07 8.45 -0.23
N TRP A 314 -4.79 7.77 -1.13
CA TRP A 314 -4.52 6.38 -1.51
C TRP A 314 -4.21 6.29 -3.00
N MET A 315 -3.13 5.58 -3.37
CA MET A 315 -2.89 5.27 -4.78
C MET A 315 -3.71 4.05 -5.22
N LEU A 316 -4.62 4.28 -6.16
CA LEU A 316 -5.64 3.34 -6.64
C LEU A 316 -5.43 2.96 -8.12
N LEU A 317 -5.11 3.92 -8.99
CA LEU A 317 -4.91 3.71 -10.44
C LEU A 317 -3.52 3.22 -10.80
N SER A 318 -2.54 3.54 -9.97
CA SER A 318 -1.21 2.95 -10.05
C SER A 318 -1.25 1.42 -9.93
N ALA A 319 -2.39 0.83 -9.54
CA ALA A 319 -2.61 -0.61 -9.42
C ALA A 319 -3.31 -1.26 -10.65
N LEU A 320 -3.76 -0.50 -11.66
CA LEU A 320 -4.53 -1.04 -12.79
C LEU A 320 -3.74 -1.20 -14.09
N PRO A 321 -4.05 -2.22 -14.92
CA PRO A 321 -3.56 -2.27 -16.30
C PRO A 321 -4.19 -1.12 -17.11
N THR A 322 -3.38 -0.15 -17.50
CA THR A 322 -3.75 0.84 -18.52
C THR A 322 -3.73 0.16 -19.89
N GLY A 323 -4.89 -0.27 -20.35
CA GLY A 323 -5.07 -0.62 -21.76
C GLY A 323 -4.79 0.58 -22.68
N HIS A 324 -3.93 0.35 -23.67
CA HIS A 324 -3.72 1.08 -24.91
C HIS A 324 -3.62 2.63 -24.84
N LEU A 325 -2.74 3.12 -23.96
CA LEU A 325 -1.92 4.29 -24.26
C LEU A 325 -0.47 3.84 -24.13
N THR A 326 0.31 4.09 -25.17
CA THR A 326 1.65 3.57 -25.39
C THR A 326 2.63 3.93 -24.25
N THR A 327 3.47 2.94 -23.91
CA THR A 327 4.74 2.99 -23.14
C THR A 327 4.70 3.19 -21.63
N ASP A 328 3.85 2.48 -20.90
CA ASP A 328 4.10 2.26 -19.47
C ASP A 328 3.56 0.90 -18.97
N GLU A 329 3.90 -0.18 -19.67
CA GLU A 329 3.74 -1.54 -19.13
C GLU A 329 4.64 -1.77 -17.89
N ASP A 330 5.63 -0.92 -17.68
CA ASP A 330 6.66 -0.99 -16.64
C ASP A 330 6.46 0.00 -15.47
N ALA A 331 5.36 0.75 -15.45
CA ALA A 331 5.02 1.64 -14.34
C ALA A 331 4.90 0.81 -13.05
N PRO A 332 5.72 1.06 -12.02
CA PRO A 332 5.72 0.22 -10.85
C PRO A 332 4.42 0.46 -10.07
N ARG A 333 3.75 -0.63 -9.71
CA ARG A 333 2.38 -0.65 -9.14
C ARG A 333 2.43 -0.96 -7.67
N LYS A 334 1.51 -0.44 -6.85
CA LYS A 334 1.37 -0.82 -5.43
C LYS A 334 -0.07 -1.19 -5.10
N GLN A 335 -0.28 -2.28 -4.36
CA GLN A 335 -1.62 -2.81 -4.07
C GLN A 335 -2.24 -2.25 -2.76
N SER A 336 -1.50 -1.50 -1.93
CA SER A 336 -1.98 -0.97 -0.65
C SER A 336 -3.30 -0.22 -0.74
N GLY A 337 -3.45 0.72 -1.69
CA GLY A 337 -4.65 1.54 -1.82
C GLY A 337 -5.90 0.72 -2.15
N LEU A 338 -5.80 -0.27 -3.05
CA LEU A 338 -6.92 -1.14 -3.40
C LEU A 338 -7.38 -1.99 -2.21
N ARG A 339 -6.45 -2.47 -1.37
CA ARG A 339 -6.77 -3.24 -0.17
C ARG A 339 -7.57 -2.39 0.83
N HIS A 340 -7.13 -1.16 1.11
CA HIS A 340 -7.86 -0.25 2.00
C HIS A 340 -9.25 0.06 1.45
N LEU A 341 -9.34 0.40 0.16
CA LEU A 341 -10.61 0.71 -0.49
C LEU A 341 -11.58 -0.47 -0.45
N ALA A 342 -11.13 -1.69 -0.79
CA ALA A 342 -11.98 -2.87 -0.80
C ALA A 342 -12.55 -3.18 0.59
N VAL A 343 -11.71 -3.14 1.63
CA VAL A 343 -12.18 -3.40 3.00
C VAL A 343 -13.11 -2.30 3.49
N ALA A 344 -12.78 -1.02 3.22
CA ALA A 344 -13.62 0.10 3.62
C ALA A 344 -15.00 0.06 2.94
N LEU A 345 -15.06 -0.28 1.64
CA LEU A 345 -16.30 -0.43 0.89
C LEU A 345 -17.15 -1.65 1.33
N GLN A 346 -16.51 -2.73 1.80
CA GLN A 346 -17.20 -3.87 2.39
C GLN A 346 -17.77 -3.53 3.78
N ALA A 347 -17.00 -2.83 4.61
CA ALA A 347 -17.39 -2.43 5.96
C ALA A 347 -18.46 -1.32 5.99
N THR A 348 -18.57 -0.55 4.91
CA THR A 348 -19.55 0.53 4.79
C THR A 348 -20.76 0.07 3.98
N PRO A 349 -21.99 0.18 4.50
CA PRO A 349 -23.19 -0.13 3.74
C PRO A 349 -23.27 0.63 2.42
N GLY A 350 -23.69 -0.04 1.35
CA GLY A 350 -23.88 0.59 0.05
C GLY A 350 -24.25 -0.40 -1.03
N SER A 351 -24.64 0.12 -2.19
CA SER A 351 -25.02 -0.67 -3.37
C SER A 351 -24.10 -0.36 -4.56
N PRO A 352 -23.53 -1.36 -5.24
CA PRO A 352 -23.63 -2.80 -4.95
C PRO A 352 -22.88 -3.23 -3.67
N PRO A 353 -23.33 -4.30 -2.97
CA PRO A 353 -22.58 -4.85 -1.85
C PRO A 353 -21.24 -5.42 -2.33
N LEU A 354 -20.18 -5.23 -1.53
CA LEU A 354 -18.87 -5.78 -1.80
C LEU A 354 -18.54 -6.85 -0.75
N ARG A 355 -18.08 -8.01 -1.19
CA ARG A 355 -17.55 -9.06 -0.32
C ARG A 355 -16.23 -9.56 -0.89
N LEU A 356 -15.17 -9.43 -0.10
CA LEU A 356 -13.87 -10.01 -0.41
C LEU A 356 -13.96 -11.54 -0.37
N PRO A 357 -13.31 -12.25 -1.32
CA PRO A 357 -13.26 -13.71 -1.35
C PRO A 357 -12.70 -14.28 -0.04
N ASP A 358 -13.37 -15.29 0.49
CA ASP A 358 -12.96 -15.99 1.71
C ASP A 358 -13.14 -17.51 1.55
N PRO A 359 -12.15 -18.22 0.97
CA PRO A 359 -12.24 -19.65 0.74
C PRO A 359 -12.23 -20.48 2.03
N VAL A 360 -11.87 -19.87 3.18
CA VAL A 360 -11.93 -20.54 4.50
C VAL A 360 -13.36 -20.90 4.87
N HIS A 361 -14.35 -20.13 4.39
CA HIS A 361 -15.77 -20.28 4.72
C HIS A 361 -16.67 -20.51 3.50
N ALA A 362 -16.10 -20.68 2.31
CA ALA A 362 -16.85 -20.91 1.06
C ALA A 362 -17.63 -22.25 0.99
N GLY A 363 -17.52 -23.10 2.02
CA GLY A 363 -18.23 -24.38 2.11
C GLY A 363 -19.72 -24.31 2.50
N GLY A 364 -20.32 -23.11 2.62
CA GLY A 364 -21.69 -22.94 3.13
C GLY A 364 -22.78 -22.62 2.09
N GLU A 365 -22.43 -22.07 0.94
CA GLU A 365 -23.42 -21.61 -0.05
C GLU A 365 -22.97 -21.98 -1.47
N ALA A 366 -23.30 -23.21 -1.88
CA ALA A 366 -23.45 -23.48 -3.29
C ALA A 366 -24.72 -22.76 -3.79
N PRO A 367 -24.69 -22.02 -4.90
CA PRO A 367 -25.91 -21.53 -5.51
C PRO A 367 -26.73 -22.75 -5.92
N ARG A 368 -27.94 -22.89 -5.35
CA ARG A 368 -28.89 -23.88 -5.85
C ARG A 368 -29.31 -23.47 -7.28
N PRO A 369 -29.44 -24.45 -8.19
CA PRO A 369 -29.74 -24.20 -9.60
C PRO A 369 -31.08 -23.48 -9.81
#